data_AF-A0A1V5PFC1-F1
#
_entry.id   AF-A0A1V5PFC1-F1
#
_cell.length_a   1.000
_cell.length_b   1.000
_cell.length_c   1.000
_cell.angle_alpha   90.00
_cell.angle_beta   90.00
_cell.angle_gamma   90.00
#
_symmetry.space_group_name_H-M   'P 1'
#
loop_
_entity.id
_entity.type
_entity.pdbx_description
1 polymer ?
#
loop_
_entity_poly.entity_id
_entity_poly.type
_entity_poly.pdbx_seq_one_letter_code
_entity_poly.pdbx_strand_id
1 'polypeptide(L)'
;MKRFICAALVLITLCTAFAAQAAFDPSASIGTKFVVLMDADSGAVLWSQRGDERAYPASTTKILTCILALENGNLDETITVGREVERGFSSKSSLMGLSPGETLTLRDLIYGIMLVSGNDAAAAIAVHIGGSTEGFADLMNAKAADLGMENSHFVNPHGVQKEDHYTTALDMAKLMSYAVRNKDFRAIIAKRTYEIPPTNRNRRGYQLENTNKLVHTKPEADSSMEYRYALGGKTGDTDAAGRCLVAAAEKDGTTLVSVQLNDPDANRRFSLAAELFNWGFANFASIDAIELDLADTVEVPVKNCSFDDETGGLLTLKVDLSNKRISQLADEIERIKQNPSAITTSIITEGELTAPIAKGDLLAKVSYLFEGATLFTADAYAIRDVEKMGGGVLKTHAPAPTIEEAIPRKSKGPWLFYGLVAAAVLLLAGLAVFLKNRRGSRRKRVRRTHFYSGRR
;
A
#
# COMPACT_ATOMS: atom_id res chain seq x y z
N MET A 1 8.49 48.85 45.82
CA MET A 1 7.68 47.63 46.05
C MET A 1 6.43 47.54 45.17
N LYS A 2 5.60 48.58 45.01
CA LYS A 2 4.37 48.52 44.18
C LYS A 2 4.60 48.22 42.68
N ARG A 3 5.75 48.60 42.11
CA ARG A 3 6.10 48.34 40.69
C ARG A 3 6.56 46.89 40.41
N PHE A 4 7.05 46.17 41.42
CA PHE A 4 7.46 44.77 41.27
C PHE A 4 6.27 43.80 41.42
N ILE A 5 5.23 44.19 42.16
CA ILE A 5 4.01 43.40 42.33
C ILE A 5 3.17 43.41 41.04
N CYS A 6 3.11 44.53 40.31
CA CYS A 6 2.40 44.58 39.01
C CYS A 6 3.10 43.77 37.91
N ALA A 7 4.43 43.70 37.90
CA ALA A 7 5.17 42.89 36.93
C ALA A 7 4.98 41.38 37.16
N ALA A 8 4.91 40.95 38.42
CA ALA A 8 4.60 39.55 38.77
C ALA A 8 3.16 39.16 38.44
N LEU A 9 2.19 40.07 38.58
CA LEU A 9 0.78 39.83 38.21
C LEU A 9 0.55 39.77 36.70
N VAL A 10 1.32 40.52 35.90
CA VAL A 10 1.29 40.43 34.42
C VAL A 10 2.00 39.17 33.92
N LEU A 11 3.08 38.73 34.58
CA LEU A 11 3.75 37.47 34.23
C LEU A 11 2.92 36.23 34.59
N ILE A 12 2.16 36.28 35.69
CA ILE A 12 1.26 35.18 36.10
C ILE A 12 0.01 35.09 35.22
N THR A 13 -0.45 36.20 34.62
CA THR A 13 -1.58 36.18 33.66
C THR A 13 -1.15 35.82 32.22
N LEU A 14 0.13 35.96 31.87
CA LEU A 14 0.67 35.47 30.59
C LEU A 14 1.01 33.97 30.60
N CYS A 15 1.15 33.34 31.76
CA CYS A 15 1.39 31.90 31.88
C CYS A 15 0.11 31.04 31.93
N THR A 16 -1.09 31.62 32.04
CA THR A 16 -2.36 30.86 32.15
C THR A 16 -3.19 30.85 30.86
N ALA A 17 -2.67 31.40 29.76
CA ALA A 17 -3.34 31.40 28.45
C ALA A 17 -2.81 30.34 27.47
N PHE A 18 -1.95 29.42 27.90
CA PHE A 18 -1.91 28.08 27.29
C PHE A 18 -3.07 27.28 27.87
N ALA A 19 -4.29 27.64 27.48
CA ALA A 19 -5.34 26.64 27.45
C ALA A 19 -4.79 25.59 26.48
N ALA A 20 -4.36 24.44 27.02
CA ALA A 20 -4.10 23.28 26.20
C ALA A 20 -5.39 23.07 25.42
N GLN A 21 -5.37 23.46 24.14
CA GLN A 21 -6.47 23.17 23.24
C GLN A 21 -6.64 21.68 23.34
N ALA A 22 -7.79 21.25 23.86
CA ALA A 22 -8.05 19.83 24.08
C ALA A 22 -7.67 19.12 22.78
N ALA A 23 -6.72 18.19 22.87
CA ALA A 23 -6.28 17.45 21.70
C ALA A 23 -7.54 16.88 21.06
N PHE A 24 -7.71 17.11 19.74
CA PHE A 24 -8.84 16.55 19.01
C PHE A 24 -8.85 15.04 19.29
N ASP A 25 -9.93 14.57 19.90
CA ASP A 25 -10.14 13.16 20.19
C ASP A 25 -11.34 12.70 19.35
N PRO A 26 -11.10 11.93 18.28
CA PRO A 26 -12.18 11.45 17.43
C PRO A 26 -13.08 10.44 18.17
N SER A 27 -12.74 10.01 19.39
CA SER A 27 -13.64 9.22 20.26
C SER A 27 -14.85 10.02 20.76
N ALA A 28 -14.77 11.36 20.77
CA ALA A 28 -15.92 12.21 21.00
C ALA A 28 -16.84 12.18 19.77
N SER A 29 -18.16 12.23 19.99
CA SER A 29 -19.16 12.18 18.91
C SER A 29 -18.90 13.25 17.85
N ILE A 30 -18.31 12.86 16.72
CA ILE A 30 -18.24 13.71 15.54
C ILE A 30 -19.63 13.76 14.92
N GLY A 31 -20.18 14.96 14.73
CA GLY A 31 -21.56 15.11 14.24
C GLY A 31 -21.77 14.69 12.78
N THR A 32 -20.77 14.09 12.13
CA THR A 32 -20.81 13.58 10.76
C THR A 32 -21.05 12.08 10.80
N LYS A 33 -22.03 11.59 10.04
CA LYS A 33 -22.58 10.26 10.26
C LYS A 33 -21.62 9.12 9.90
N PHE A 34 -21.00 9.20 8.73
CA PHE A 34 -20.12 8.15 8.22
C PHE A 34 -18.74 8.72 7.93
N VAL A 35 -17.72 8.23 8.63
CA VAL A 35 -16.37 8.76 8.53
C VAL A 35 -15.33 7.66 8.59
N VAL A 36 -14.28 7.79 7.77
CA VAL A 36 -13.09 6.94 7.79
C VAL A 36 -11.84 7.81 7.66
N LEU A 37 -10.81 7.46 8.44
CA LEU A 37 -9.43 7.88 8.24
C LEU A 37 -8.58 6.64 7.95
N MET A 38 -7.89 6.65 6.81
CA MET A 38 -7.13 5.51 6.30
C MET A 38 -5.72 5.94 5.88
N ASP A 39 -4.70 5.12 6.15
CA ASP A 39 -3.40 5.24 5.51
C ASP A 39 -3.49 4.64 4.09
N ALA A 40 -3.19 5.44 3.07
CA ALA A 40 -3.47 5.11 1.67
C ALA A 40 -2.55 4.02 1.10
N ASP A 41 -1.37 3.86 1.69
CA ASP A 41 -0.33 2.98 1.19
C ASP A 41 -0.50 1.58 1.78
N SER A 42 -0.72 1.48 3.10
CA SER A 42 -1.00 0.21 3.80
C SER A 42 -2.46 -0.26 3.68
N GLY A 43 -3.40 0.66 3.47
CA GLY A 43 -4.84 0.39 3.57
C GLY A 43 -5.36 0.27 5.00
N ALA A 44 -4.54 0.55 6.01
CA ALA A 44 -4.95 0.48 7.42
C ALA A 44 -6.00 1.54 7.74
N VAL A 45 -7.12 1.12 8.31
CA VAL A 45 -8.14 2.02 8.86
C VAL A 45 -7.66 2.49 10.24
N LEU A 46 -7.23 3.74 10.32
CA LEU A 46 -6.70 4.34 11.55
C LEU A 46 -7.83 4.74 12.50
N TRP A 47 -8.96 5.16 11.93
CA TRP A 47 -10.16 5.49 12.66
C TRP A 47 -11.41 5.38 11.77
N SER A 48 -12.54 4.99 12.35
CA SER A 48 -13.81 4.83 11.63
C SER A 48 -15.01 5.08 12.53
N GLN A 49 -16.02 5.74 11.98
CA GLN A 49 -17.37 5.82 12.54
C GLN A 49 -18.35 5.41 11.45
N ARG A 50 -18.98 4.24 11.63
CA ARG A 50 -19.97 3.67 10.69
C ARG A 50 -19.42 3.58 9.26
N GLY A 51 -18.11 3.35 9.12
CA GLY A 51 -17.42 3.47 7.85
C GLY A 51 -17.84 2.43 6.80
N ASP A 52 -18.39 1.31 7.24
CA ASP A 52 -18.89 0.17 6.46
C ASP A 52 -20.40 0.26 6.16
N GLU A 53 -21.10 1.22 6.74
CA GLU A 53 -22.53 1.40 6.50
C GLU A 53 -22.81 2.13 5.17
N ARG A 54 -23.89 1.74 4.50
CA ARG A 54 -24.31 2.33 3.22
C ARG A 54 -24.66 3.81 3.37
N ALA A 55 -24.13 4.60 2.44
CA ALA A 55 -24.35 6.02 2.30
C ALA A 55 -24.45 6.40 0.81
N TYR A 56 -24.93 7.61 0.55
CA TYR A 56 -24.97 8.14 -0.80
C TYR A 56 -23.70 8.96 -1.10
N PRO A 57 -22.98 8.69 -2.20
CA PRO A 57 -21.72 9.38 -2.50
C PRO A 57 -21.91 10.84 -2.93
N ALA A 58 -23.08 11.20 -3.48
CA ALA A 58 -23.24 12.44 -4.23
C ALA A 58 -22.09 12.61 -5.25
N SER A 59 -21.60 13.84 -5.46
CA SER A 59 -20.53 14.10 -6.44
C SER A 59 -19.16 13.52 -6.10
N THR A 60 -18.95 12.87 -4.95
CA THR A 60 -17.69 12.16 -4.70
C THR A 60 -17.51 10.97 -5.65
N THR A 61 -18.61 10.46 -6.23
CA THR A 61 -18.66 9.55 -7.39
C THR A 61 -17.71 9.94 -8.52
N LYS A 62 -17.55 11.25 -8.75
CA LYS A 62 -16.73 11.77 -9.86
C LYS A 62 -15.24 11.44 -9.72
N ILE A 63 -14.78 11.01 -8.53
CA ILE A 63 -13.43 10.45 -8.36
C ILE A 63 -13.27 9.21 -9.25
N LEU A 64 -14.23 8.29 -9.20
CA LEU A 64 -14.20 7.08 -10.02
C LEU A 64 -14.31 7.39 -11.51
N THR A 65 -15.19 8.34 -11.87
CA THR A 65 -15.31 8.83 -13.25
C THR A 65 -14.00 9.43 -13.76
N CYS A 66 -13.32 10.23 -12.94
CA CYS A 66 -12.01 10.80 -13.28
C CYS A 66 -10.96 9.71 -13.49
N ILE A 67 -10.90 8.71 -12.60
CA ILE A 67 -9.96 7.60 -12.71
C ILE A 67 -10.18 6.77 -13.98
N LEU A 68 -11.43 6.41 -14.29
CA LEU A 68 -11.73 5.71 -15.52
C LEU A 68 -11.39 6.55 -16.76
N ALA A 69 -11.57 7.86 -16.70
CA ALA A 69 -11.17 8.76 -17.77
C ALA A 69 -9.66 8.81 -18.00
N LEU A 70 -8.88 8.82 -16.91
CA LEU A 70 -7.42 8.79 -16.97
C LEU A 70 -6.88 7.44 -17.46
N GLU A 71 -7.56 6.34 -17.16
CA GLU A 71 -7.11 4.99 -17.53
C GLU A 71 -7.51 4.58 -18.96
N ASN A 72 -8.66 5.05 -19.45
CA ASN A 72 -9.25 4.58 -20.71
C ASN A 72 -9.29 5.64 -21.80
N GLY A 73 -8.87 6.88 -21.51
CA GLY A 73 -8.90 7.99 -22.44
C GLY A 73 -7.53 8.58 -22.72
N ASN A 74 -7.45 9.39 -23.77
CA ASN A 74 -6.29 10.23 -24.05
C ASN A 74 -6.62 11.68 -23.67
N LEU A 75 -5.85 12.26 -22.75
CA LEU A 75 -6.08 13.61 -22.23
C LEU A 75 -6.11 14.70 -23.31
N ASP A 76 -5.36 14.50 -24.40
CA ASP A 76 -5.27 15.44 -25.53
C ASP A 76 -6.32 15.17 -26.61
N GLU A 77 -7.10 14.11 -26.48
CA GLU A 77 -8.17 13.80 -27.41
C GLU A 77 -9.25 14.88 -27.35
N THR A 78 -9.67 15.31 -28.54
CA THR A 78 -10.71 16.29 -28.73
C THR A 78 -12.07 15.58 -28.86
N ILE A 79 -12.99 15.89 -27.96
CA ILE A 79 -14.31 15.29 -27.84
C ILE A 79 -15.36 16.34 -28.26
N THR A 80 -16.26 15.94 -29.16
CA THR A 80 -17.45 16.74 -29.47
C THR A 80 -18.63 16.19 -28.68
N VAL A 81 -19.12 16.97 -27.72
CA VAL A 81 -20.19 16.53 -26.82
C VAL A 81 -21.53 16.51 -27.54
N GLY A 82 -22.36 15.52 -27.26
CA GLY A 82 -23.68 15.35 -27.84
C GLY A 82 -24.80 15.98 -26.99
N ARG A 83 -26.00 15.40 -27.04
CA ARG A 83 -27.18 15.87 -26.28
C ARG A 83 -27.26 15.32 -24.86
N GLU A 84 -26.35 14.44 -24.48
CA GLU A 84 -26.21 13.93 -23.11
C GLU A 84 -25.95 15.06 -22.11
N VAL A 85 -25.34 16.18 -22.53
CA VAL A 85 -25.07 17.35 -21.68
C VAL A 85 -26.31 18.17 -21.32
N GLU A 86 -27.49 17.83 -21.85
CA GLU A 86 -28.76 18.52 -21.57
C GLU A 86 -29.78 17.64 -20.83
N ARG A 87 -29.46 16.37 -20.58
CA ARG A 87 -30.44 15.37 -20.13
C ARG A 87 -30.23 14.98 -18.68
N GLY A 88 -31.33 14.81 -17.95
CA GLY A 88 -31.29 14.24 -16.58
C GLY A 88 -30.78 15.19 -15.50
N PHE A 89 -30.66 16.49 -15.80
CA PHE A 89 -30.22 17.51 -14.85
C PHE A 89 -31.40 18.36 -14.34
N SER A 90 -31.27 18.85 -13.12
CA SER A 90 -32.23 19.73 -12.45
C SER A 90 -31.58 21.04 -12.06
N SER A 91 -32.37 22.00 -11.57
CA SER A 91 -31.84 23.28 -11.04
C SER A 91 -30.87 23.12 -9.85
N LYS A 92 -30.82 21.94 -9.23
CA LYS A 92 -29.88 21.59 -8.15
C LYS A 92 -28.59 20.94 -8.66
N SER A 93 -28.48 20.67 -9.96
CA SER A 93 -27.30 20.03 -10.54
C SER A 93 -26.18 21.03 -10.74
N SER A 94 -24.96 20.67 -10.34
CA SER A 94 -23.77 21.43 -10.75
C SER A 94 -23.44 21.07 -12.19
N LEU A 95 -23.25 22.08 -13.04
CA LEU A 95 -22.95 21.94 -14.46
C LEU A 95 -21.73 22.80 -14.78
N MET A 96 -20.92 22.32 -15.72
CA MET A 96 -19.87 23.12 -16.35
C MET A 96 -20.48 24.15 -17.32
N GLY A 97 -21.64 23.85 -17.91
CA GLY A 97 -22.35 24.70 -18.86
C GLY A 97 -21.99 24.36 -20.31
N LEU A 98 -21.89 23.07 -20.62
CA LEU A 98 -21.58 22.57 -21.97
C LEU A 98 -22.80 22.70 -22.89
N SER A 99 -22.55 22.95 -24.18
CA SER A 99 -23.59 22.98 -25.22
C SER A 99 -23.44 21.79 -26.19
N PRO A 100 -24.54 21.19 -26.71
CA PRO A 100 -24.42 20.16 -27.72
C PRO A 100 -23.65 20.62 -28.97
N GLY A 101 -22.76 19.76 -29.45
CA GLY A 101 -21.82 20.03 -30.53
C GLY A 101 -20.65 20.94 -30.13
N GLU A 102 -20.43 21.18 -28.84
CA GLU A 102 -19.23 21.82 -28.33
C GLU A 102 -18.04 20.86 -28.31
N THR A 103 -16.87 21.38 -28.61
CA THR A 103 -15.65 20.60 -28.79
C THR A 103 -14.59 21.02 -27.77
N LEU A 104 -14.15 20.07 -26.94
CA LEU A 104 -13.24 20.25 -25.80
C LEU A 104 -12.26 19.08 -25.71
N THR A 105 -11.12 19.23 -25.03
CA THR A 105 -10.26 18.08 -24.75
C THR A 105 -10.80 17.23 -23.61
N LEU A 106 -10.44 15.95 -23.54
CA LEU A 106 -10.77 15.10 -22.38
C LEU A 106 -10.24 15.72 -21.07
N ARG A 107 -9.05 16.31 -21.11
CA ARG A 107 -8.48 17.06 -19.99
C ARG A 107 -9.41 18.18 -19.50
N ASP A 108 -9.98 18.97 -20.42
CA ASP A 108 -10.89 20.06 -20.06
C ASP A 108 -12.16 19.54 -19.37
N LEU A 109 -12.72 18.44 -19.88
CA LEU A 109 -13.87 17.77 -19.24
C LEU A 109 -13.50 17.23 -17.86
N ILE A 110 -12.31 16.65 -17.70
CA ILE A 110 -11.81 16.14 -16.40
C ILE A 110 -11.65 17.29 -15.38
N TYR A 111 -11.10 18.44 -15.79
CA TYR A 111 -11.08 19.62 -14.92
C TYR A 111 -12.49 20.13 -14.60
N GLY A 112 -13.42 20.06 -15.56
CA GLY A 112 -14.85 20.35 -15.37
C GLY A 112 -15.52 19.50 -14.30
N ILE A 113 -15.27 18.18 -14.29
CA ILE A 113 -15.83 17.29 -13.26
C ILE A 113 -15.17 17.49 -11.89
N MET A 114 -13.88 17.81 -11.82
CA MET A 114 -13.16 17.86 -10.54
C MET A 114 -13.25 19.23 -9.85
N LEU A 115 -13.14 20.34 -10.58
CA LEU A 115 -13.12 21.68 -9.98
C LEU A 115 -14.54 22.17 -9.69
N VAL A 116 -15.41 22.18 -10.72
CA VAL A 116 -16.78 22.72 -10.63
C VAL A 116 -17.85 21.62 -10.52
N SER A 117 -17.45 20.35 -10.42
CA SER A 117 -18.38 19.25 -10.21
C SER A 117 -19.43 19.07 -11.32
N GLY A 118 -19.09 19.42 -12.57
CA GLY A 118 -20.02 19.43 -13.70
C GLY A 118 -20.61 18.05 -14.02
N ASN A 119 -21.93 17.90 -13.92
CA ASN A 119 -22.63 16.65 -14.25
C ASN A 119 -22.69 16.40 -15.76
N ASP A 120 -22.82 17.47 -16.55
CA ASP A 120 -22.75 17.48 -18.01
C ASP A 120 -21.39 16.99 -18.53
N ALA A 121 -20.28 17.48 -17.95
CA ALA A 121 -18.95 17.00 -18.29
C ALA A 121 -18.77 15.51 -17.95
N ALA A 122 -19.32 15.05 -16.82
CA ALA A 122 -19.28 13.63 -16.44
C ALA A 122 -20.12 12.76 -17.39
N ALA A 123 -21.27 13.24 -17.86
CA ALA A 123 -22.09 12.56 -18.86
C ALA A 123 -21.37 12.47 -20.22
N ALA A 124 -20.70 13.54 -20.65
CA ALA A 124 -19.91 13.55 -21.87
C ALA A 124 -18.75 12.54 -21.81
N ILE A 125 -18.01 12.51 -20.70
CA ILE A 125 -16.94 11.51 -20.46
C ILE A 125 -17.52 10.09 -20.51
N ALA A 126 -18.66 9.85 -19.86
CA ALA A 126 -19.29 8.54 -19.83
C ALA A 126 -19.70 8.04 -21.22
N VAL A 127 -20.32 8.91 -22.03
CA VAL A 127 -20.70 8.56 -23.41
C VAL A 127 -19.47 8.33 -24.27
N HIS A 128 -18.42 9.14 -24.13
CA HIS A 128 -17.18 8.97 -24.91
C HIS A 128 -16.47 7.65 -24.61
N ILE A 129 -16.33 7.29 -23.33
CA ILE A 129 -15.53 6.14 -22.89
C ILE A 129 -16.37 4.85 -22.83
N GLY A 130 -17.56 4.93 -22.25
CA GLY A 130 -18.44 3.78 -22.05
C GLY A 130 -19.47 3.59 -23.17
N GLY A 131 -19.46 4.43 -24.20
CA GLY A 131 -20.46 4.46 -25.29
C GLY A 131 -21.85 4.95 -24.86
N SER A 132 -22.15 4.93 -23.56
CA SER A 132 -23.40 5.33 -22.93
C SER A 132 -23.18 5.55 -21.42
N THR A 133 -24.16 6.14 -20.74
CA THR A 133 -24.13 6.26 -19.28
C THR A 133 -24.16 4.90 -18.58
N GLU A 134 -24.91 3.95 -19.13
CA GLU A 134 -25.07 2.59 -18.64
C GLU A 134 -23.79 1.78 -18.86
N GLY A 135 -23.22 1.82 -20.06
CA GLY A 135 -21.95 1.15 -20.35
C GLY A 135 -20.78 1.70 -19.52
N PHE A 136 -20.80 3.01 -19.21
CA PHE A 136 -19.83 3.57 -18.27
C PHE A 136 -20.08 3.12 -16.83
N ALA A 137 -21.34 2.97 -16.40
CA ALA A 137 -21.66 2.42 -15.09
C ALA A 137 -21.16 0.97 -14.92
N ASP A 138 -21.18 0.16 -15.98
CA ASP A 138 -20.56 -1.18 -15.97
C ASP A 138 -19.05 -1.10 -15.71
N LEU A 139 -18.35 -0.17 -16.36
CA LEU A 139 -16.92 0.09 -16.09
C LEU A 139 -16.67 0.56 -14.65
N MET A 140 -17.55 1.41 -14.11
CA MET A 140 -17.48 1.87 -12.73
C MET A 140 -17.60 0.71 -11.76
N ASN A 141 -18.57 -0.18 -11.95
CA ASN A 141 -18.77 -1.32 -11.05
C ASN A 141 -17.68 -2.40 -11.21
N ALA A 142 -17.15 -2.60 -12.41
CA ALA A 142 -15.99 -3.46 -12.62
C ALA A 142 -14.78 -2.93 -11.86
N LYS A 143 -14.47 -1.64 -11.99
CA LYS A 143 -13.38 -1.01 -11.22
C LYS A 143 -13.65 -1.04 -9.71
N ALA A 144 -14.89 -0.82 -9.28
CA ALA A 144 -15.24 -0.91 -7.86
C ALA A 144 -14.96 -2.32 -7.31
N ALA A 145 -15.32 -3.38 -8.06
CA ALA A 145 -15.02 -4.76 -7.69
C ALA A 145 -13.51 -5.03 -7.65
N ASP A 146 -12.76 -4.56 -8.65
CA ASP A 146 -11.28 -4.70 -8.69
C ASP A 146 -10.59 -4.04 -7.49
N LEU A 147 -11.16 -2.96 -6.98
CA LEU A 147 -10.67 -2.23 -5.80
C LEU A 147 -11.22 -2.80 -4.47
N GLY A 148 -12.02 -3.86 -4.51
CA GLY A 148 -12.65 -4.46 -3.33
C GLY A 148 -13.71 -3.57 -2.69
N MET A 149 -14.38 -2.72 -3.45
CA MET A 149 -15.47 -1.85 -3.00
C MET A 149 -16.81 -2.60 -2.93
N GLU A 150 -16.85 -3.67 -2.14
CA GLU A 150 -17.93 -4.67 -2.10
C GLU A 150 -19.30 -4.11 -1.67
N ASN A 151 -19.32 -2.94 -1.04
CA ASN A 151 -20.54 -2.30 -0.54
C ASN A 151 -20.92 -1.05 -1.35
N SER A 152 -20.51 -1.01 -2.62
CA SER A 152 -20.76 0.09 -3.55
C SER A 152 -21.45 -0.38 -4.83
N HIS A 153 -22.32 0.47 -5.37
CA HIS A 153 -22.94 0.29 -6.68
C HIS A 153 -23.17 1.65 -7.32
N PHE A 154 -22.68 1.81 -8.55
CA PHE A 154 -22.72 3.07 -9.28
C PHE A 154 -23.54 2.90 -10.57
N VAL A 155 -24.57 3.73 -10.72
CA VAL A 155 -25.46 3.70 -11.91
C VAL A 155 -25.37 4.95 -12.79
N ASN A 156 -24.53 5.92 -12.42
CA ASN A 156 -24.34 7.14 -13.21
C ASN A 156 -22.97 7.78 -12.89
N PRO A 157 -22.38 8.56 -13.83
CA PRO A 157 -21.01 9.06 -13.70
C PRO A 157 -20.88 10.30 -12.80
N HIS A 158 -21.99 10.90 -12.38
CA HIS A 158 -21.98 12.20 -11.70
C HIS A 158 -22.42 12.13 -10.23
N GLY A 159 -23.04 11.04 -9.79
CA GLY A 159 -23.54 10.87 -8.43
C GLY A 159 -24.85 11.59 -8.15
N VAL A 160 -25.71 11.74 -9.17
CA VAL A 160 -27.08 12.20 -8.90
C VAL A 160 -27.82 11.04 -8.24
N GLN A 161 -28.62 11.39 -7.24
CA GLN A 161 -29.27 10.43 -6.36
C GLN A 161 -30.15 9.42 -7.13
N LYS A 162 -29.87 8.14 -6.90
CA LYS A 162 -30.74 6.99 -7.18
C LYS A 162 -30.66 6.03 -6.00
N GLU A 163 -31.69 5.24 -5.75
CA GLU A 163 -31.73 4.30 -4.63
C GLU A 163 -30.63 3.23 -4.73
N ASP A 164 -30.39 2.76 -5.95
CA ASP A 164 -29.33 1.84 -6.31
C ASP A 164 -27.96 2.53 -6.51
N HIS A 165 -27.81 3.83 -6.25
CA HIS A 165 -26.53 4.53 -6.34
C HIS A 165 -25.94 4.77 -4.95
N TYR A 166 -25.15 3.83 -4.42
CA TYR A 166 -24.66 3.86 -3.04
C TYR A 166 -23.19 3.45 -2.91
N THR A 167 -22.61 3.78 -1.76
CA THR A 167 -21.25 3.40 -1.38
C THR A 167 -21.13 3.32 0.14
N THR A 168 -19.91 3.17 0.65
CA THR A 168 -19.56 3.31 2.07
C THR A 168 -18.40 4.28 2.21
N ALA A 169 -18.16 4.83 3.41
CA ALA A 169 -17.00 5.69 3.63
C ALA A 169 -15.68 4.91 3.45
N LEU A 170 -15.67 3.62 3.80
CA LEU A 170 -14.54 2.72 3.61
C LEU A 170 -14.24 2.46 2.13
N ASP A 171 -15.26 2.19 1.32
CA ASP A 171 -15.07 1.95 -0.11
C ASP A 171 -14.60 3.20 -0.85
N MET A 172 -15.13 4.38 -0.49
CA MET A 172 -14.62 5.65 -1.02
C MET A 172 -13.18 5.93 -0.57
N ALA A 173 -12.77 5.44 0.61
CA ALA A 173 -11.39 5.55 1.06
C ALA A 173 -10.47 4.67 0.19
N LYS A 174 -10.86 3.42 -0.09
CA LYS A 174 -10.15 2.54 -1.04
C LYS A 174 -10.00 3.19 -2.42
N LEU A 175 -11.08 3.77 -2.94
CA LEU A 175 -11.07 4.48 -4.22
C LEU A 175 -10.08 5.65 -4.21
N MET A 176 -10.12 6.49 -3.18
CA MET A 176 -9.21 7.63 -3.10
C MET A 176 -7.76 7.19 -2.91
N SER A 177 -7.50 6.17 -2.10
CA SER A 177 -6.16 5.59 -1.90
C SER A 177 -5.57 5.03 -3.21
N TYR A 178 -6.39 4.40 -4.05
CA TYR A 178 -6.01 4.02 -5.40
C TYR A 178 -5.75 5.26 -6.28
N ALA A 179 -6.68 6.20 -6.27
CA ALA A 179 -6.67 7.38 -7.14
C ALA A 179 -5.42 8.26 -6.93
N VAL A 180 -5.00 8.47 -5.68
CA VAL A 180 -3.83 9.31 -5.36
C VAL A 180 -2.49 8.70 -5.79
N ARG A 181 -2.45 7.44 -6.23
CA ARG A 181 -1.24 6.85 -6.84
C ARG A 181 -1.03 7.36 -8.28
N ASN A 182 -2.09 7.82 -8.93
CA ASN A 182 -2.01 8.41 -10.27
C ASN A 182 -1.52 9.88 -10.18
N LYS A 183 -0.40 10.18 -10.84
CA LYS A 183 0.23 11.52 -10.82
C LYS A 183 -0.64 12.60 -11.47
N ASP A 184 -1.35 12.27 -12.55
CA ASP A 184 -2.26 13.21 -13.21
C ASP A 184 -3.46 13.49 -12.32
N PHE A 185 -4.03 12.46 -11.68
CA PHE A 185 -5.10 12.64 -10.70
C PHE A 185 -4.68 13.61 -9.58
N ARG A 186 -3.50 13.41 -8.96
CA ARG A 186 -2.95 14.34 -7.95
C ARG A 186 -2.85 15.77 -8.48
N ALA A 187 -2.32 15.96 -9.69
CA ALA A 187 -2.18 17.27 -10.30
C ALA A 187 -3.54 17.95 -10.55
N ILE A 188 -4.56 17.17 -10.92
CA ILE A 188 -5.93 17.67 -11.16
C ILE A 188 -6.57 18.12 -9.84
N ILE A 189 -6.57 17.29 -8.80
CA ILE A 189 -7.27 17.59 -7.53
C ILE A 189 -6.61 18.72 -6.73
N ALA A 190 -5.31 18.95 -6.92
CA ALA A 190 -4.56 20.03 -6.29
C ALA A 190 -4.76 21.39 -6.99
N LYS A 191 -5.32 21.40 -8.20
CA LYS A 191 -5.45 22.61 -9.00
C LYS A 191 -6.47 23.56 -8.37
N ARG A 192 -6.06 24.80 -8.09
CA ARG A 192 -6.96 25.86 -7.55
C ARG A 192 -7.93 26.37 -8.61
N THR A 193 -7.41 26.68 -9.79
CA THR A 193 -8.18 27.19 -10.93
C THR A 193 -7.68 26.59 -12.24
N TYR A 194 -8.56 26.50 -13.23
CA TYR A 194 -8.24 26.04 -14.58
C TYR A 194 -9.00 26.87 -15.59
N GLU A 195 -8.29 27.40 -16.59
CA GLU A 195 -8.87 28.20 -17.66
C GLU A 195 -8.93 27.36 -18.93
N ILE A 196 -10.11 27.32 -19.53
CA ILE A 196 -10.33 26.72 -20.86
C ILE A 196 -10.54 27.87 -21.83
N PRO A 197 -9.75 27.96 -22.91
CA PRO A 197 -9.91 29.03 -23.89
C PRO A 197 -11.27 28.95 -24.62
N PRO A 198 -11.67 29.99 -25.37
CA PRO A 198 -12.88 29.98 -26.17
C PRO A 198 -13.00 28.74 -27.07
N THR A 199 -14.18 28.13 -27.08
CA THR A 199 -14.51 26.97 -27.90
C THR A 199 -15.34 27.37 -29.13
N ASN A 200 -15.69 26.39 -29.95
CA ASN A 200 -16.62 26.57 -31.07
C ASN A 200 -18.05 26.96 -30.64
N ARG A 201 -18.43 26.75 -29.37
CA ARG A 201 -19.77 27.06 -28.83
C ARG A 201 -19.76 28.08 -27.70
N ASN A 202 -18.63 28.32 -27.04
CA ASN A 202 -18.47 29.28 -25.97
C ASN A 202 -17.33 30.26 -26.28
N ARG A 203 -17.69 31.47 -26.73
CA ARG A 203 -16.73 32.53 -27.07
C ARG A 203 -15.97 33.12 -25.87
N ARG A 204 -16.42 32.87 -24.64
CA ARG A 204 -15.79 33.37 -23.42
C ARG A 204 -14.81 32.39 -22.78
N GLY A 205 -14.85 31.12 -23.21
CA GLY A 205 -14.13 30.05 -22.50
C GLY A 205 -14.74 29.75 -21.14
N TYR A 206 -14.00 29.03 -20.30
CA TYR A 206 -14.41 28.66 -18.95
C TYR A 206 -13.35 29.04 -17.92
N GLN A 207 -13.80 29.65 -16.82
CA GLN A 207 -13.02 29.86 -15.61
C GLN A 207 -13.51 28.84 -14.58
N LEU A 208 -12.74 27.78 -14.35
CA LEU A 208 -13.08 26.75 -13.38
C LEU A 208 -12.37 27.04 -12.05
N GLU A 209 -13.11 27.02 -10.96
CA GLU A 209 -12.60 27.21 -9.59
C GLU A 209 -12.86 25.96 -8.77
N ASN A 210 -11.85 25.50 -8.02
CA ASN A 210 -11.97 24.31 -7.20
C ASN A 210 -12.91 24.55 -6.02
N THR A 211 -13.91 23.68 -5.88
CA THR A 211 -14.88 23.71 -4.78
C THR A 211 -14.35 23.16 -3.46
N ASN A 212 -13.18 22.51 -3.46
CA ASN A 212 -12.56 21.98 -2.26
C ASN A 212 -11.76 23.06 -1.51
N LYS A 213 -12.29 23.49 -0.35
CA LYS A 213 -11.68 24.53 0.47
C LYS A 213 -10.35 24.16 1.12
N LEU A 214 -10.01 22.86 1.17
CA LEU A 214 -8.69 22.43 1.64
C LEU A 214 -7.56 22.91 0.72
N VAL A 215 -7.84 23.14 -0.56
CA VAL A 215 -6.84 23.58 -1.55
C VAL A 215 -7.10 24.98 -2.10
N HIS A 216 -8.36 25.42 -2.13
CA HIS A 216 -8.73 26.72 -2.66
C HIS A 216 -9.88 27.35 -1.88
N THR A 217 -9.57 28.49 -1.27
CA THR A 217 -10.57 29.46 -0.82
C THR A 217 -10.57 30.67 -1.75
N LYS A 218 -11.74 31.29 -1.94
CA LYS A 218 -11.82 32.55 -2.71
C LYS A 218 -11.07 33.66 -1.96
N PRO A 219 -10.45 34.63 -2.65
CA PRO A 219 -9.67 35.70 -2.01
C PRO A 219 -10.44 36.50 -0.95
N GLU A 220 -11.76 36.58 -1.09
CA GLU A 220 -12.65 37.32 -0.17
C GLU A 220 -13.21 36.44 0.95
N ALA A 221 -12.90 35.14 0.95
CA ALA A 221 -13.28 34.20 1.98
C ALA A 221 -12.12 33.98 2.96
N ASP A 222 -12.46 33.54 4.18
CA ASP A 222 -11.47 33.14 5.18
C ASP A 222 -10.65 31.93 4.67
N SER A 223 -9.35 32.14 4.48
CA SER A 223 -8.41 31.11 4.03
C SER A 223 -8.02 30.12 5.12
N SER A 224 -8.58 30.24 6.33
CA SER A 224 -8.35 29.31 7.45
C SER A 224 -8.70 27.85 7.15
N MET A 225 -9.51 27.59 6.10
CA MET A 225 -9.87 26.25 5.66
C MET A 225 -8.85 25.60 4.72
N GLU A 226 -7.90 26.35 4.17
CA GLU A 226 -6.84 25.76 3.36
C GLU A 226 -5.89 24.95 4.26
N TYR A 227 -5.60 23.72 3.86
CA TYR A 227 -4.79 22.81 4.64
C TYR A 227 -3.45 22.55 3.96
N ARG A 228 -2.36 22.93 4.61
CA ARG A 228 -1.00 22.92 4.02
C ARG A 228 -0.52 21.56 3.51
N TYR A 229 -1.06 20.46 4.03
CA TYR A 229 -0.71 19.09 3.62
C TYR A 229 -1.72 18.48 2.66
N ALA A 230 -2.78 19.20 2.28
CA ALA A 230 -3.80 18.67 1.39
C ALA A 230 -3.23 18.39 -0.01
N LEU A 231 -3.47 17.17 -0.50
CA LEU A 231 -3.32 16.83 -1.92
C LEU A 231 -4.53 17.29 -2.72
N GLY A 232 -5.69 17.41 -2.08
CA GLY A 232 -6.96 17.73 -2.72
C GLY A 232 -8.03 16.72 -2.36
N GLY A 233 -9.04 16.60 -3.22
CA GLY A 233 -10.18 15.72 -2.98
C GLY A 233 -11.38 16.08 -3.82
N LYS A 234 -12.54 15.55 -3.44
CA LYS A 234 -13.83 15.85 -4.07
C LYS A 234 -14.90 16.08 -3.02
N THR A 235 -15.63 17.17 -3.19
CA THR A 235 -16.85 17.50 -2.46
C THR A 235 -18.08 16.87 -3.13
N GLY A 236 -19.15 16.64 -2.36
CA GLY A 236 -20.43 16.24 -2.90
C GLY A 236 -21.59 16.66 -2.01
N ASP A 237 -22.68 17.11 -2.63
CA ASP A 237 -23.82 17.66 -1.92
C ASP A 237 -25.13 17.21 -2.58
N THR A 238 -26.00 16.53 -1.82
CA THR A 238 -27.42 16.36 -2.16
C THR A 238 -28.24 16.38 -0.88
N ASP A 239 -29.55 16.57 -0.99
CA ASP A 239 -30.45 16.53 0.18
C ASP A 239 -30.41 15.16 0.87
N ALA A 240 -30.25 14.07 0.10
CA ALA A 240 -30.20 12.71 0.63
C ALA A 240 -28.81 12.31 1.15
N ALA A 241 -27.74 12.75 0.49
CA ALA A 241 -26.37 12.44 0.87
C ALA A 241 -25.85 13.32 2.01
N GLY A 242 -26.48 14.48 2.25
CA GLY A 242 -25.91 15.53 3.11
C GLY A 242 -24.68 16.15 2.47
N ARG A 243 -23.75 16.64 3.29
CA ARG A 243 -22.49 17.24 2.85
C ARG A 243 -21.38 16.19 2.90
N CYS A 244 -20.76 15.91 1.77
CA CYS A 244 -19.74 14.87 1.61
C CYS A 244 -18.38 15.48 1.25
N LEU A 245 -17.31 14.84 1.71
CA LEU A 245 -15.93 15.13 1.34
C LEU A 245 -15.14 13.82 1.32
N VAL A 246 -14.40 13.61 0.24
CA VAL A 246 -13.32 12.62 0.16
C VAL A 246 -12.05 13.40 -0.12
N ALA A 247 -11.09 13.37 0.79
CA ALA A 247 -9.87 14.17 0.70
C ALA A 247 -8.63 13.33 1.05
N ALA A 248 -7.49 13.76 0.54
CA ALA A 248 -6.19 13.19 0.90
C ALA A 248 -5.22 14.28 1.32
N ALA A 249 -4.32 13.92 2.24
CA ALA A 249 -3.22 14.76 2.69
C ALA A 249 -1.94 13.93 2.82
N GLU A 250 -0.80 14.56 2.58
CA GLU A 250 0.51 13.91 2.67
C GLU A 250 1.44 14.72 3.59
N LYS A 251 2.04 14.05 4.57
CA LYS A 251 3.02 14.63 5.48
C LYS A 251 4.09 13.59 5.79
N ASP A 252 5.36 14.00 5.70
CA ASP A 252 6.53 13.17 6.05
C ASP A 252 6.52 11.79 5.36
N GLY A 253 6.10 11.75 4.08
CA GLY A 253 6.04 10.52 3.27
C GLY A 253 4.86 9.60 3.59
N THR A 254 3.94 10.00 4.47
CA THR A 254 2.71 9.25 4.77
C THR A 254 1.52 9.94 4.12
N THR A 255 0.73 9.19 3.35
CA THR A 255 -0.50 9.68 2.72
C THR A 255 -1.71 9.18 3.51
N LEU A 256 -2.52 10.11 4.01
CA LEU A 256 -3.79 9.80 4.68
C LEU A 256 -4.97 10.19 3.80
N VAL A 257 -6.02 9.38 3.85
CA VAL A 257 -7.31 9.62 3.21
C VAL A 257 -8.38 9.79 4.28
N SER A 258 -9.11 10.90 4.22
CA SER A 258 -10.28 11.18 5.04
C SER A 258 -11.53 11.15 4.18
N VAL A 259 -12.50 10.34 4.57
CA VAL A 259 -13.84 10.29 3.96
C VAL A 259 -14.86 10.69 4.99
N GLN A 260 -15.75 11.61 4.60
CA GLN A 260 -16.83 12.13 5.41
C GLN A 260 -18.09 12.17 4.56
N LEU A 261 -19.10 11.40 4.91
CA LEU A 261 -20.39 11.36 4.22
C LEU A 261 -21.50 11.76 5.20
N ASN A 262 -22.50 12.46 4.68
CA ASN A 262 -23.66 12.90 5.46
C ASN A 262 -23.32 13.85 6.62
N ASP A 263 -22.43 14.82 6.38
CA ASP A 263 -22.25 15.94 7.28
C ASP A 263 -23.46 16.90 7.18
N PRO A 264 -24.10 17.33 8.29
CA PRO A 264 -25.12 18.37 8.28
C PRO A 264 -24.61 19.77 7.89
N ASP A 265 -23.31 20.05 8.04
CA ASP A 265 -22.72 21.38 7.80
C ASP A 265 -21.71 21.36 6.65
N ALA A 266 -21.88 22.32 5.72
CA ALA A 266 -21.09 22.38 4.48
C ALA A 266 -19.64 22.83 4.69
N ASN A 267 -19.34 23.54 5.77
CA ASN A 267 -18.01 24.04 6.09
C ASN A 267 -17.28 23.11 7.06
N ARG A 268 -17.98 22.51 8.01
CA ARG A 268 -17.40 21.62 9.02
C ARG A 268 -16.64 20.45 8.41
N ARG A 269 -17.09 19.90 7.27
CA ARG A 269 -16.36 18.83 6.58
C ARG A 269 -14.88 19.16 6.30
N PHE A 270 -14.55 20.43 6.07
CA PHE A 270 -13.18 20.85 5.79
C PHE A 270 -12.36 20.99 7.08
N SER A 271 -12.89 21.60 8.13
CA SER A 271 -12.19 21.68 9.42
C SER A 271 -12.01 20.31 10.05
N LEU A 272 -13.05 19.45 9.99
CA LEU A 272 -12.98 18.07 10.47
C LEU A 272 -11.96 17.24 9.68
N ALA A 273 -11.83 17.43 8.36
CA ALA A 273 -10.77 16.78 7.59
C ALA A 273 -9.39 17.16 8.11
N ALA A 274 -9.13 18.45 8.30
CA ALA A 274 -7.85 18.95 8.80
C ALA A 274 -7.55 18.44 10.21
N GLU A 275 -8.56 18.38 11.10
CA GLU A 275 -8.46 17.81 12.44
C GLU A 275 -8.10 16.32 12.41
N LEU A 276 -8.81 15.53 11.60
CA LEU A 276 -8.55 14.10 11.42
C LEU A 276 -7.15 13.84 10.85
N PHE A 277 -6.71 14.62 9.85
CA PHE A 277 -5.37 14.49 9.31
C PHE A 277 -4.29 14.82 10.35
N ASN A 278 -4.44 15.95 11.06
CA ASN A 278 -3.50 16.34 12.12
C ASN A 278 -3.41 15.27 13.21
N TRP A 279 -4.56 14.72 13.62
CA TRP A 279 -4.61 13.64 14.59
C TRP A 279 -3.95 12.36 14.08
N GLY A 280 -4.24 11.95 12.83
CA GLY A 280 -3.61 10.80 12.19
C GLY A 280 -2.09 10.93 12.15
N PHE A 281 -1.57 12.06 11.66
CA PHE A 281 -0.14 12.33 11.59
C PHE A 281 0.54 12.47 12.96
N ALA A 282 -0.20 12.75 14.03
CA ALA A 282 0.34 12.88 15.37
C ALA A 282 0.38 11.55 16.14
N ASN A 283 -0.55 10.63 15.85
CA ASN A 283 -0.74 9.41 16.64
C ASN A 283 -0.30 8.14 15.91
N PHE A 284 -0.19 8.17 14.59
CA PHE A 284 0.15 7.00 13.78
C PHE A 284 1.47 7.21 13.05
N ALA A 285 2.17 6.12 12.84
CA ALA A 285 3.34 6.06 12.00
C ALA A 285 3.23 4.85 11.07
N SER A 286 4.10 4.83 10.06
CA SER A 286 4.14 3.76 9.09
C SER A 286 5.58 3.36 8.82
N ILE A 287 5.81 2.08 8.54
CA ILE A 287 7.11 1.51 8.15
C ILE A 287 6.93 0.52 7.01
N ASP A 288 7.82 0.56 6.03
CA ASP A 288 7.82 -0.42 4.94
C ASP A 288 8.39 -1.75 5.44
N ALA A 289 7.73 -2.87 5.08
CA ALA A 289 8.13 -4.20 5.53
C ALA A 289 9.57 -4.55 5.11
N ILE A 290 10.05 -3.98 3.99
CA ILE A 290 11.42 -4.17 3.50
C ILE A 290 12.48 -3.52 4.42
N GLU A 291 12.10 -2.56 5.26
CA GLU A 291 13.00 -1.94 6.23
C GLU A 291 13.21 -2.81 7.48
N LEU A 292 12.39 -3.85 7.66
CA LEU A 292 12.40 -4.72 8.85
C LEU A 292 13.20 -6.02 8.67
N ASP A 293 13.82 -6.24 7.50
CA ASP A 293 14.59 -7.46 7.16
C ASP A 293 13.82 -8.76 7.50
N LEU A 294 12.53 -8.77 7.18
CA LEU A 294 11.64 -9.90 7.48
C LEU A 294 11.99 -11.11 6.60
N ALA A 295 11.78 -12.32 7.15
CA ALA A 295 11.89 -13.54 6.37
C ALA A 295 10.94 -13.48 5.16
N ASP A 296 11.51 -13.53 3.96
CA ASP A 296 10.77 -13.43 2.68
C ASP A 296 10.69 -14.77 1.94
N THR A 297 11.00 -15.87 2.64
CA THR A 297 10.85 -17.23 2.16
C THR A 297 10.13 -18.09 3.19
N VAL A 298 9.25 -18.97 2.71
CA VAL A 298 8.58 -19.99 3.53
C VAL A 298 8.66 -21.35 2.87
N GLU A 299 8.63 -22.43 3.64
CA GLU A 299 8.65 -23.80 3.11
C GLU A 299 7.28 -24.45 3.26
N VAL A 300 6.83 -25.11 2.20
CA VAL A 300 5.53 -25.80 2.14
C VAL A 300 5.70 -27.21 1.59
N PRO A 301 5.05 -28.22 2.19
CA PRO A 301 5.06 -29.57 1.62
C PRO A 301 4.17 -29.66 0.38
N VAL A 302 4.64 -30.34 -0.65
CA VAL A 302 3.93 -30.61 -1.90
C VAL A 302 3.71 -32.12 -2.02
N LYS A 303 2.46 -32.52 -2.14
CA LYS A 303 2.08 -33.92 -2.37
C LYS A 303 2.27 -34.33 -3.83
N ASN A 304 2.39 -35.64 -4.05
CA ASN A 304 2.52 -36.24 -5.38
C ASN A 304 3.76 -35.76 -6.17
N CYS A 305 4.82 -35.29 -5.49
CA CYS A 305 6.07 -34.91 -6.13
C CYS A 305 6.82 -36.15 -6.68
N SER A 306 7.66 -35.93 -7.69
CA SER A 306 8.56 -36.95 -8.23
C SER A 306 9.49 -37.52 -7.16
N PHE A 307 9.84 -38.81 -7.27
CA PHE A 307 10.88 -39.43 -6.43
C PHE A 307 12.27 -38.82 -6.65
N ASP A 308 12.47 -38.18 -7.81
CA ASP A 308 13.72 -37.49 -8.17
C ASP A 308 13.74 -36.02 -7.72
N ASP A 309 12.72 -35.54 -6.98
CA ASP A 309 12.69 -34.16 -6.48
C ASP A 309 13.80 -33.91 -5.44
N GLU A 310 14.63 -32.90 -5.69
CA GLU A 310 15.86 -32.64 -4.93
C GLU A 310 15.62 -32.35 -3.44
N THR A 311 14.45 -31.84 -3.07
CA THR A 311 14.09 -31.52 -1.68
C THR A 311 13.00 -32.44 -1.12
N GLY A 312 12.70 -33.54 -1.81
CA GLY A 312 11.71 -34.53 -1.36
C GLY A 312 10.30 -33.97 -1.21
N GLY A 313 9.91 -33.02 -2.07
CA GLY A 313 8.59 -32.40 -2.05
C GLY A 313 8.46 -31.20 -1.10
N LEU A 314 9.54 -30.76 -0.45
CA LEU A 314 9.53 -29.52 0.33
C LEU A 314 9.83 -28.33 -0.59
N LEU A 315 8.82 -27.54 -0.96
CA LEU A 315 8.96 -26.40 -1.85
C LEU A 315 9.17 -25.11 -1.06
N THR A 316 10.20 -24.35 -1.41
CA THR A 316 10.37 -22.98 -0.94
C THR A 316 9.51 -22.03 -1.78
N LEU A 317 8.74 -21.16 -1.12
CA LEU A 317 8.04 -20.06 -1.74
C LEU A 317 8.76 -18.75 -1.45
N LYS A 318 8.82 -17.85 -2.44
CA LYS A 318 9.24 -16.47 -2.27
C LYS A 318 8.01 -15.62 -1.93
N VAL A 319 8.06 -14.92 -0.80
CA VAL A 319 7.02 -14.00 -0.36
C VAL A 319 7.26 -12.63 -0.98
N ASP A 320 6.23 -12.04 -1.58
CA ASP A 320 6.31 -10.70 -2.13
C ASP A 320 6.01 -9.65 -1.04
N LEU A 321 7.10 -9.12 -0.48
CA LEU A 321 7.06 -8.01 0.47
C LEU A 321 7.05 -6.64 -0.21
N SER A 322 7.06 -6.57 -1.54
CA SER A 322 7.04 -5.30 -2.25
C SER A 322 5.76 -4.53 -1.93
N ASN A 323 5.91 -3.24 -1.68
CA ASN A 323 4.81 -2.33 -1.33
C ASN A 323 3.99 -2.75 -0.09
N LYS A 324 4.53 -3.62 0.77
CA LYS A 324 3.91 -3.94 2.06
C LYS A 324 4.34 -2.89 3.08
N ARG A 325 3.36 -2.19 3.63
CA ARG A 325 3.55 -1.14 4.63
C ARG A 325 2.72 -1.47 5.86
N ILE A 326 3.31 -1.28 7.02
CA ILE A 326 2.66 -1.46 8.32
C ILE A 326 2.34 -0.07 8.86
N SER A 327 1.07 0.19 9.14
CA SER A 327 0.60 1.46 9.70
C SER A 327 -0.19 1.21 10.97
N GLN A 328 0.32 1.75 12.08
CA GLN A 328 -0.19 1.53 13.43
C GLN A 328 0.06 2.77 14.28
N LEU A 329 -0.38 2.74 15.54
CA LEU A 329 0.00 3.76 16.52
C LEU A 329 1.53 3.95 16.54
N ALA A 330 1.99 5.18 16.72
CA ALA A 330 3.40 5.52 16.63
C ALA A 330 4.26 4.68 17.61
N ASP A 331 3.78 4.50 18.84
CA ASP A 331 4.47 3.66 19.84
C ASP A 331 4.54 2.19 19.42
N GLU A 332 3.51 1.65 18.76
CA GLU A 332 3.52 0.27 18.23
C GLU A 332 4.57 0.09 17.14
N ILE A 333 4.68 1.07 16.24
CA ILE A 333 5.69 1.06 15.17
C ILE A 333 7.10 1.09 15.78
N GLU A 334 7.32 1.87 16.83
CA GLU A 334 8.60 1.89 17.54
C GLU A 334 8.90 0.55 18.22
N ARG A 335 7.89 -0.14 18.80
CA ARG A 335 8.06 -1.51 19.33
C ARG A 335 8.43 -2.51 18.24
N ILE A 336 7.78 -2.43 17.08
CA ILE A 336 8.08 -3.29 15.93
C ILE A 336 9.53 -3.06 15.45
N LYS A 337 9.96 -1.80 15.31
CA LYS A 337 11.34 -1.46 14.93
C LYS A 337 12.39 -1.95 15.92
N GLN A 338 12.09 -1.90 17.21
CA GLN A 338 13.01 -2.34 18.28
C GLN A 338 13.12 -3.86 18.36
N ASN A 339 12.08 -4.59 17.96
CA ASN A 339 12.07 -6.05 18.01
C ASN A 339 11.44 -6.71 16.78
N PRO A 340 12.02 -6.56 15.57
CA PRO A 340 11.46 -7.15 14.35
C PRO A 340 11.41 -8.68 14.40
N SER A 341 12.31 -9.32 15.16
CA SER A 341 12.36 -10.78 15.32
C SER A 341 11.18 -11.37 16.11
N ALA A 342 10.37 -10.54 16.78
CA ALA A 342 9.10 -10.98 17.36
C ALA A 342 7.98 -11.10 16.33
N ILE A 343 8.20 -10.66 15.08
CA ILE A 343 7.26 -10.91 13.98
C ILE A 343 7.33 -12.39 13.58
N THR A 344 6.19 -13.05 13.65
CA THR A 344 6.01 -14.45 13.27
C THR A 344 5.22 -14.56 11.98
N THR A 345 5.34 -15.68 11.27
CA THR A 345 4.61 -15.92 10.03
C THR A 345 3.61 -17.07 10.18
N SER A 346 2.49 -16.97 9.47
CA SER A 346 1.51 -18.04 9.32
C SER A 346 1.16 -18.20 7.85
N ILE A 347 1.26 -19.43 7.33
CA ILE A 347 1.04 -19.75 5.92
C ILE A 347 -0.42 -20.15 5.72
N ILE A 348 -1.07 -19.54 4.74
CA ILE A 348 -2.46 -19.77 4.36
C ILE A 348 -2.47 -20.32 2.94
N THR A 349 -2.98 -21.53 2.76
CA THR A 349 -3.10 -22.22 1.47
C THR A 349 -4.55 -22.60 1.20
N GLU A 350 -4.93 -22.66 -0.07
CA GLU A 350 -6.23 -23.18 -0.50
C GLU A 350 -6.21 -24.72 -0.54
N GLY A 351 -6.02 -25.33 0.63
CA GLY A 351 -5.86 -26.77 0.78
C GLY A 351 -4.43 -27.27 0.56
N GLU A 352 -4.30 -28.57 0.34
CA GLU A 352 -2.99 -29.21 0.20
C GLU A 352 -2.39 -28.99 -1.19
N LEU A 353 -1.15 -28.47 -1.23
CA LEU A 353 -0.43 -28.28 -2.49
C LEU A 353 -0.06 -29.63 -3.11
N THR A 354 -0.35 -29.80 -4.40
CA THR A 354 -0.12 -31.06 -5.13
C THR A 354 0.61 -30.78 -6.44
N ALA A 355 1.62 -31.58 -6.76
CA ALA A 355 2.32 -31.50 -8.04
C ALA A 355 1.43 -31.95 -9.22
N PRO A 356 1.62 -31.41 -10.44
CA PRO A 356 2.73 -30.54 -10.84
C PRO A 356 2.54 -29.08 -10.44
N ILE A 357 3.65 -28.41 -10.11
CA ILE A 357 3.71 -26.97 -9.82
C ILE A 357 4.75 -26.34 -10.75
N ALA A 358 4.43 -25.19 -11.33
CA ALA A 358 5.37 -24.42 -12.12
C ALA A 358 6.01 -23.30 -11.28
N LYS A 359 7.25 -22.98 -11.61
CA LYS A 359 7.93 -21.80 -11.08
C LYS A 359 7.10 -20.54 -11.38
N GLY A 360 6.88 -19.73 -10.35
CA GLY A 360 6.10 -18.49 -10.44
C GLY A 360 4.62 -18.65 -10.12
N ASP A 361 4.13 -19.87 -9.88
CA ASP A 361 2.74 -20.07 -9.44
C ASP A 361 2.49 -19.41 -8.08
N LEU A 362 1.36 -18.71 -7.95
CA LEU A 362 0.85 -18.20 -6.67
C LEU A 362 0.22 -19.36 -5.89
N LEU A 363 0.82 -19.73 -4.76
CA LEU A 363 0.43 -20.96 -4.04
C LEU A 363 -0.07 -20.73 -2.62
N ALA A 364 0.31 -19.61 -2.01
CA ALA A 364 -0.07 -19.31 -0.64
C ALA A 364 -0.13 -17.81 -0.38
N LYS A 365 -0.79 -17.45 0.71
CA LYS A 365 -0.62 -16.16 1.38
C LYS A 365 0.13 -16.38 2.68
N VAL A 366 0.99 -15.43 3.05
CA VAL A 366 1.73 -15.44 4.30
C VAL A 366 1.29 -14.25 5.13
N SER A 367 0.74 -14.52 6.30
CA SER A 367 0.40 -13.51 7.31
C SER A 367 1.62 -13.23 8.18
N TYR A 368 1.98 -11.96 8.36
CA TYR A 368 2.99 -11.52 9.32
C TYR A 368 2.27 -11.02 10.57
N LEU A 369 2.62 -11.55 11.73
CA LEU A 369 1.96 -11.28 13.00
C LEU A 369 2.94 -10.76 14.04
N PHE A 370 2.53 -9.73 14.78
CA PHE A 370 3.26 -9.21 15.94
C PHE A 370 2.35 -9.29 17.16
N GLU A 371 2.82 -9.93 18.23
CA GLU A 371 2.04 -10.17 19.47
C GLU A 371 0.66 -10.82 19.22
N GLY A 372 0.56 -11.64 18.17
CA GLY A 372 -0.68 -12.32 17.76
C GLY A 372 -1.62 -11.48 16.89
N ALA A 373 -1.35 -10.19 16.69
CA ALA A 373 -2.09 -9.35 15.75
C ALA A 373 -1.48 -9.43 14.34
N THR A 374 -2.32 -9.60 13.31
CA THR A 374 -1.85 -9.59 11.91
C THR A 374 -1.47 -8.17 11.51
N LEU A 375 -0.23 -7.98 11.07
CA LEU A 375 0.27 -6.71 10.52
C LEU A 375 -0.13 -6.55 9.06
N PHE A 376 0.13 -7.56 8.24
CA PHE A 376 -0.24 -7.60 6.83
C PHE A 376 -0.21 -9.03 6.28
N THR A 377 -0.74 -9.22 5.07
CA THR A 377 -0.62 -10.46 4.30
C THR A 377 0.09 -10.21 2.97
N ALA A 378 0.88 -11.19 2.55
CA ALA A 378 1.66 -11.14 1.32
C ALA A 378 1.48 -12.43 0.51
N ASP A 379 1.50 -12.30 -0.81
CA ASP A 379 1.39 -13.42 -1.73
C ASP A 379 2.74 -14.16 -1.82
N ALA A 380 2.70 -15.48 -1.94
CA ALA A 380 3.89 -16.33 -1.96
C ALA A 380 3.92 -17.26 -3.19
N TYR A 381 5.03 -17.23 -3.90
CA TYR A 381 5.20 -17.80 -5.23
C TYR A 381 6.24 -18.92 -5.26
N ALA A 382 6.00 -19.95 -6.06
CA ALA A 382 6.95 -21.04 -6.25
C ALA A 382 8.28 -20.56 -6.85
N ILE A 383 9.43 -20.90 -6.24
CA ILE A 383 10.75 -20.49 -6.78
C ILE A 383 11.28 -21.43 -7.86
N ARG A 384 10.70 -22.62 -7.99
CA ARG A 384 11.10 -23.69 -8.89
C ARG A 384 9.89 -24.55 -9.27
N ASP A 385 10.05 -25.34 -10.33
CA ASP A 385 9.10 -26.37 -10.72
C ASP A 385 9.12 -27.54 -9.73
N VAL A 386 7.97 -28.20 -9.54
CA VAL A 386 7.84 -29.48 -8.84
C VAL A 386 7.12 -30.45 -9.75
N GLU A 387 7.85 -31.43 -10.26
CA GLU A 387 7.31 -32.45 -11.16
C GLU A 387 6.42 -33.45 -10.42
N LYS A 388 5.39 -33.94 -11.09
CA LYS A 388 4.50 -34.97 -10.53
C LYS A 388 5.13 -36.36 -10.56
N MET A 389 4.73 -37.20 -9.62
CA MET A 389 5.09 -38.62 -9.58
C MET A 389 4.68 -39.31 -10.89
N GLY A 390 5.63 -40.03 -11.50
CA GLY A 390 5.42 -40.74 -12.77
C GLY A 390 5.41 -39.87 -14.03
N GLY A 391 5.69 -38.56 -13.93
CA GLY A 391 5.80 -37.64 -15.08
C GLY A 391 7.13 -37.72 -15.84
N GLY A 392 8.12 -38.44 -15.32
CA GLY A 392 9.40 -38.62 -15.98
C GLY A 392 9.26 -39.49 -17.24
N VAL A 393 9.50 -38.89 -18.42
CA VAL A 393 10.08 -39.64 -19.54
C VAL A 393 11.29 -40.37 -18.96
N LEU A 394 11.31 -41.71 -19.10
CA LEU A 394 12.49 -42.54 -18.85
C LEU A 394 13.70 -41.81 -19.44
N LYS A 395 14.54 -41.19 -18.60
CA LYS A 395 15.92 -40.93 -18.99
C LYS A 395 16.49 -42.32 -19.22
N THR A 396 16.47 -42.76 -20.48
CA THR A 396 17.01 -44.04 -20.91
C THR A 396 18.40 -44.11 -20.32
N HIS A 397 18.55 -44.92 -19.28
CA HIS A 397 19.87 -45.40 -18.91
C HIS A 397 20.42 -46.00 -20.19
N ALA A 398 21.61 -45.53 -20.59
CA ALA A 398 22.38 -46.19 -21.63
C ALA A 398 22.34 -47.69 -21.35
N PRO A 399 22.08 -48.54 -22.35
CA PRO A 399 21.88 -49.95 -22.13
C PRO A 399 23.07 -50.51 -21.37
N ALA A 400 22.78 -51.31 -20.33
CA ALA A 400 23.79 -52.03 -19.59
C ALA A 400 24.69 -52.77 -20.60
N PRO A 401 26.03 -52.68 -20.48
CA PRO A 401 26.90 -53.31 -21.45
C PRO A 401 26.71 -54.82 -21.40
N THR A 402 26.50 -55.40 -22.58
CA THR A 402 26.48 -56.83 -22.83
C THR A 402 27.78 -57.46 -22.33
N ILE A 403 27.68 -58.59 -21.63
CA ILE A 403 28.82 -59.37 -21.18
C ILE A 403 29.48 -60.00 -22.41
N GLU A 404 30.61 -59.43 -22.84
CA GLU A 404 31.63 -60.13 -23.62
C GLU A 404 32.83 -60.44 -22.70
N GLU A 405 33.19 -61.71 -22.63
CA GLU A 405 34.40 -62.17 -21.95
C GLU A 405 35.66 -61.60 -22.62
N ALA A 406 36.43 -60.81 -21.87
CA ALA A 406 37.79 -60.43 -22.27
C ALA A 406 38.73 -60.27 -21.05
N ILE A 407 39.59 -61.27 -20.88
CA ILE A 407 41.01 -61.28 -20.41
C ILE A 407 41.36 -60.44 -19.14
N PRO A 408 41.99 -61.05 -18.10
CA PRO A 408 42.18 -60.41 -16.80
C PRO A 408 43.24 -59.30 -16.86
N ARG A 409 42.84 -58.05 -16.59
CA ARG A 409 43.77 -57.00 -16.15
C ARG A 409 43.80 -56.94 -14.62
N LYS A 410 44.97 -57.22 -14.05
CA LYS A 410 45.31 -57.09 -12.62
C LYS A 410 44.78 -55.75 -12.07
N SER A 411 43.90 -55.83 -11.08
CA SER A 411 43.51 -54.66 -10.30
C SER A 411 44.71 -54.13 -9.53
N LYS A 412 44.94 -52.82 -9.58
CA LYS A 412 45.72 -52.15 -8.54
C LYS A 412 44.85 -52.20 -7.29
N GLY A 413 45.20 -53.09 -6.36
CA GLY A 413 44.57 -53.21 -5.06
C GLY A 413 44.63 -51.93 -4.22
N PRO A 414 44.17 -51.94 -2.95
CA PRO A 414 43.84 -50.76 -2.15
C PRO A 414 45.08 -50.01 -1.62
N TRP A 415 46.19 -50.01 -2.36
CA TRP A 415 47.47 -49.44 -1.96
C TRP A 415 47.41 -47.93 -1.70
N LEU A 416 46.50 -47.21 -2.37
CA LEU A 416 46.25 -45.79 -2.08
C LEU A 416 45.58 -45.60 -0.71
N PHE A 417 44.66 -46.49 -0.33
CA PHE A 417 44.01 -46.45 0.98
C PHE A 417 44.99 -46.81 2.11
N TYR A 418 45.77 -47.89 1.93
CA TYR A 418 46.80 -48.27 2.90
C TYR A 418 47.96 -47.27 2.98
N GLY A 419 48.31 -46.61 1.87
CA GLY A 419 49.31 -45.55 1.82
C GLY A 419 48.88 -44.30 2.60
N LEU A 420 47.61 -43.91 2.50
CA LEU A 420 47.05 -42.78 3.27
C LEU A 420 46.99 -43.09 4.78
N VAL A 421 46.63 -44.32 5.15
CA VAL A 421 46.64 -44.75 6.56
C VAL A 421 48.06 -44.79 7.13
N ALA A 422 49.05 -45.30 6.37
CA ALA A 422 50.45 -45.32 6.80
C ALA A 422 51.03 -43.90 6.96
N ALA A 423 50.69 -42.97 6.07
CA ALA A 423 51.10 -41.57 6.17
C ALA A 423 50.53 -40.87 7.42
N ALA A 424 49.26 -41.13 7.75
CA ALA A 424 48.62 -40.60 8.95
C ALA A 424 49.27 -41.13 10.25
N VAL A 425 49.61 -42.42 10.29
CA VAL A 425 50.30 -43.03 11.45
C VAL A 425 51.71 -42.46 11.62
N LEU A 426 52.46 -42.23 10.54
CA LEU A 426 53.79 -41.63 10.60
C LEU A 426 53.76 -40.16 11.05
N LEU A 427 52.75 -39.38 10.62
CA LEU A 427 52.55 -38.01 11.09
C LEU A 427 52.24 -37.95 12.60
N LEU A 428 51.39 -38.84 13.10
CA LEU A 428 51.08 -38.93 14.52
C LEU A 428 52.28 -39.38 15.36
N ALA A 429 53.07 -40.33 14.86
CA ALA A 429 54.31 -40.75 15.50
C ALA A 429 55.36 -39.62 15.53
N GLY A 430 55.50 -38.87 14.43
CA GLY A 430 56.37 -37.69 14.34
C GLY A 430 55.96 -36.60 15.34
N LEU A 431 54.66 -36.33 15.47
CA LEU A 431 54.12 -35.38 16.44
C LEU A 431 54.40 -35.82 17.89
N ALA A 432 54.27 -37.11 18.20
CA ALA A 432 54.57 -37.66 19.52
C ALA A 432 56.07 -37.55 19.87
N VAL A 433 56.97 -37.82 18.92
CA VAL A 433 58.42 -37.66 19.10
C VAL A 433 58.79 -36.18 19.26
N PHE A 434 58.19 -35.29 18.47
CA PHE A 434 58.40 -33.85 18.58
C PHE A 434 57.97 -33.30 19.96
N LEU A 435 56.80 -33.70 20.45
CA LEU A 435 56.30 -33.32 21.77
C LEU A 435 57.17 -33.89 22.91
N LYS A 436 57.69 -35.12 22.75
CA LYS A 436 58.63 -35.74 23.71
C LYS A 436 59.97 -35.00 23.76
N ASN A 437 60.53 -34.62 22.60
CA ASN A 437 61.77 -33.84 22.52
C ASN A 437 61.61 -32.41 23.07
N ARG A 438 60.45 -31.77 22.86
CA ARG A 438 60.14 -30.46 23.46
C ARG A 438 60.04 -30.52 25.00
N ARG A 439 59.49 -31.61 25.55
CA ARG A 439 59.45 -31.85 27.01
C ARG A 439 60.85 -32.16 27.58
N GLY A 440 61.72 -32.82 26.82
CA GLY A 440 63.13 -33.06 27.18
C GLY A 440 63.97 -31.78 27.23
N SER A 441 63.80 -30.88 26.26
CA SER A 441 64.53 -29.60 26.22
C SER A 441 64.06 -28.60 27.28
N ARG A 442 62.78 -28.63 27.71
CA ARG A 442 62.31 -27.83 28.86
C ARG A 442 62.90 -28.31 30.19
N ARG A 443 63.11 -29.61 30.40
CA ARG A 443 63.76 -30.15 31.62
C ARG A 443 65.27 -29.87 31.68
N LYS A 444 65.95 -29.69 30.55
CA LYS A 444 67.38 -29.28 30.53
C LYS A 444 67.62 -27.78 30.68
N ARG A 445 66.62 -26.92 30.42
CA ARG A 445 66.72 -25.46 30.64
C ARG A 445 66.44 -25.03 32.08
N VAL A 446 65.69 -25.81 32.86
CA VAL A 446 65.41 -25.52 34.29
C VAL A 446 66.53 -26.03 35.23
N ARG A 447 67.45 -26.88 34.76
CA ARG A 447 68.62 -27.35 35.54
C ARG A 447 69.92 -26.58 35.27
N ARG A 448 69.90 -25.49 34.48
CA ARG A 448 71.07 -24.62 34.21
C ARG A 448 70.94 -23.17 34.70
N THR A 449 69.90 -22.86 35.47
CA THR A 449 69.69 -21.56 36.14
C THR A 449 69.71 -21.65 37.67
N HIS A 450 70.29 -22.72 38.24
CA HIS A 450 70.49 -22.89 39.71
C HIS A 450 71.93 -23.26 40.10
N PHE A 451 72.90 -22.91 39.25
CA PHE A 451 74.33 -23.07 39.56
C PHE A 451 75.09 -21.86 38.99
N TYR A 452 74.87 -20.68 39.57
CA TYR A 452 75.81 -19.54 39.62
C TYR A 452 75.18 -18.39 40.42
N SER A 453 75.07 -18.55 41.74
CA SER A 453 75.04 -17.44 42.71
C SER A 453 75.36 -18.00 44.11
N GLY A 454 76.63 -18.24 44.37
CA GLY A 454 77.13 -18.67 45.67
C GLY A 454 78.66 -18.73 45.69
N ARG A 455 79.27 -17.80 46.45
CA ARG A 455 80.71 -17.54 46.69
C ARG A 455 81.34 -16.63 45.61
N ARG A 456 81.94 -15.48 45.90
CA ARG A 456 82.50 -14.92 47.14
C ARG A 456 82.00 -13.50 47.38
#